data_AF-A0A8X7VNC4-F1
#
_entry.id   AF-A0A8X7VNC4-F1
#
_cell.length_a   1.000
_cell.length_b   1.000
_cell.length_c   1.000
_cell.angle_alpha   90.00
_cell.angle_beta   90.00
_cell.angle_gamma   90.00
#
_symmetry.space_group_name_H-M   'P 1'
#
loop_
_entity.id
_entity.type
_entity.pdbx_description
1 polymer ?
#
loop_
_entity_poly.entity_id
_entity_poly.type
_entity_poly.pdbx_seq_one_letter_code
_entity_poly.pdbx_strand_id
1 'polypeptide(L)'
;MECFELSKYIWGSNGMALKSNVKKSEKKIDSVRPHGKENVQVDKEVLVDGDAKSPGVMRASDWFEDSFLVGSIASLGVGERFVKQKWSIVAVETKKRMEEKWKLLQAKEMELVLQKTDFMREVGSVIAEAS
;
A
#
# COMPACT_ATOMS: atom_id res chain seq x y z
N MET A 1 11.71 -27.96 -6.72
CA MET A 1 11.23 -26.81 -7.53
C MET A 1 9.88 -27.10 -8.19
N GLU A 2 9.06 -27.99 -7.62
CA GLU A 2 7.85 -28.48 -8.29
C GLU A 2 6.72 -27.43 -8.35
N CYS A 3 6.62 -26.58 -7.33
CA CYS A 3 5.62 -25.51 -7.28
C CYS A 3 5.75 -24.49 -8.43
N PHE A 4 6.97 -24.24 -8.93
CA PHE A 4 7.20 -23.30 -10.02
C PHE A 4 6.82 -23.86 -11.39
N GLU A 5 6.99 -25.16 -11.61
CA GLU A 5 6.57 -25.80 -12.88
C GLU A 5 5.05 -26.02 -12.90
N LEU A 6 4.45 -26.40 -11.76
CA LEU A 6 3.00 -26.54 -11.64
C LEU A 6 2.26 -25.21 -11.86
N SER A 7 2.80 -24.09 -11.39
CA SER A 7 2.15 -22.78 -11.58
C SER A 7 2.07 -22.37 -13.06
N LYS A 8 3.07 -22.72 -13.88
CA LYS A 8 3.03 -22.50 -15.34
C LYS A 8 1.94 -23.32 -16.03
N TYR A 9 1.63 -24.51 -15.52
CA TYR A 9 0.57 -25.35 -16.08
C TYR A 9 -0.82 -24.83 -15.70
N ILE A 10 -1.00 -24.40 -14.45
CA ILE A 10 -2.30 -23.91 -13.95
C ILE A 10 -2.63 -22.52 -14.52
N TRP A 11 -1.65 -21.60 -14.57
CA TRP A 11 -1.89 -20.19 -14.95
C TRP A 11 -1.28 -19.79 -16.31
N GLY A 12 -0.62 -20.72 -17.01
CA GLY A 12 0.14 -20.44 -18.23
C GLY A 12 1.50 -19.77 -17.93
N SER A 13 2.45 -19.87 -18.87
CA SER A 13 3.81 -19.30 -18.71
C SER A 13 3.86 -17.79 -18.46
N ASN A 14 2.75 -17.09 -18.70
CA ASN A 14 2.63 -15.63 -18.53
C ASN A 14 1.91 -15.22 -17.23
N GLY A 15 1.40 -16.16 -16.43
CA GLY A 15 0.62 -15.88 -15.23
C GLY A 15 -0.56 -14.93 -15.45
N MET A 16 -1.12 -14.36 -14.37
CA MET A 16 -2.17 -13.32 -14.42
C MET A 16 -1.62 -11.95 -14.88
N ALA A 17 -0.96 -11.88 -16.03
CA ALA A 17 -0.53 -10.61 -16.62
C ALA A 17 -1.75 -9.80 -17.08
N LEU A 18 -2.34 -9.02 -16.17
CA LEU A 18 -3.23 -7.92 -16.51
C LEU A 18 -2.42 -6.92 -17.34
N LYS A 19 -2.62 -6.93 -18.66
CA LYS A 19 -2.04 -5.95 -19.57
C LYS A 19 -2.66 -4.58 -19.26
N SER A 20 -2.08 -3.85 -18.31
CA SER A 20 -2.39 -2.43 -18.11
C SER A 20 -1.81 -1.65 -19.29
N ASN A 21 -2.67 -1.35 -20.26
CA ASN A 21 -2.32 -0.46 -21.37
C ASN A 21 -2.35 0.99 -20.87
N VAL A 22 -1.30 1.41 -20.16
CA VAL A 22 -1.10 2.83 -19.83
C VAL A 22 -0.21 3.44 -20.90
N LYS A 23 -0.85 4.16 -21.84
CA LYS A 23 -0.14 5.07 -22.74
C LYS A 23 0.44 6.22 -21.92
N LYS A 24 1.75 6.23 -21.73
CA LYS A 24 2.53 7.34 -21.19
C LYS A 24 2.49 8.51 -22.18
N SER A 25 1.76 9.58 -21.88
CA SER A 25 1.89 10.85 -22.58
C SER A 25 2.77 11.79 -21.75
N GLU A 26 3.99 12.02 -22.24
CA GLU A 26 4.90 13.02 -21.70
C GLU A 26 4.45 14.40 -22.18
N LYS A 27 4.02 15.27 -21.27
CA LYS A 27 3.89 16.71 -21.53
C LYS A 27 4.83 17.47 -20.59
N LYS A 28 5.95 17.92 -21.17
CA LYS A 28 6.82 18.96 -20.63
C LYS A 28 6.01 20.25 -20.48
N ILE A 29 6.15 20.91 -19.33
CA ILE A 29 5.79 22.32 -19.20
C ILE A 29 6.94 23.02 -18.46
N ASP A 30 7.36 24.11 -19.07
CA ASP A 30 8.57 24.88 -18.85
C ASP A 30 8.50 25.77 -17.60
N SER A 31 9.69 26.20 -17.19
CA SER A 31 10.10 27.29 -16.31
C SER A 31 9.07 28.40 -16.00
N VAL A 32 9.01 28.85 -14.73
CA VAL A 32 9.14 30.26 -14.29
C VAL A 32 9.27 30.32 -12.75
N ARG A 33 10.33 30.98 -12.23
CA ARG A 33 10.44 31.49 -10.84
C ARG A 33 9.81 32.89 -10.77
N PRO A 34 9.34 33.34 -9.60
CA PRO A 34 10.09 34.44 -8.98
C PRO A 34 10.25 34.32 -7.45
N HIS A 35 11.30 35.00 -7.00
CA HIS A 35 11.74 35.23 -5.63
C HIS A 35 10.91 36.35 -4.99
N GLY A 36 10.53 36.20 -3.72
CA GLY A 36 9.90 37.27 -2.93
C GLY A 36 10.03 36.98 -1.44
N LYS A 37 10.92 37.71 -0.77
CA LYS A 37 11.15 37.69 0.68
C LYS A 37 10.19 38.68 1.34
N GLU A 38 9.59 38.31 2.47
CA GLU A 38 9.34 39.27 3.56
C GLU A 38 9.30 38.53 4.91
N ASN A 39 9.99 39.11 5.89
CA ASN A 39 10.16 38.62 7.24
C ASN A 39 9.16 39.30 8.17
N VAL A 40 8.63 38.58 9.16
CA VAL A 40 8.23 39.18 10.45
C VAL A 40 8.76 38.30 11.57
N GLN A 41 9.64 38.89 12.38
CA GLN A 41 10.15 38.39 13.67
C GLN A 41 9.09 38.57 14.76
N VAL A 42 9.11 37.72 15.79
CA VAL A 42 9.16 38.13 17.21
C VAL A 42 9.62 36.91 18.04
N ASP A 43 10.81 37.08 18.64
CA ASP A 43 11.37 36.62 19.94
C ASP A 43 11.21 35.14 20.36
N LYS A 44 12.26 34.29 20.41
CA LYS A 44 13.57 34.30 21.10
C LYS A 44 13.48 34.07 22.62
N GLU A 45 13.57 32.81 23.02
CA GLU A 45 14.25 32.41 24.26
C GLU A 45 15.17 31.22 23.96
N VAL A 46 16.46 31.43 24.19
CA VAL A 46 17.56 30.48 24.05
C VAL A 46 17.84 29.92 25.43
N LEU A 47 17.89 28.59 25.58
CA LEU A 47 18.66 27.98 26.65
C LEU A 47 19.21 26.60 26.24
N VAL A 48 20.53 26.63 26.01
CA VAL A 48 21.57 25.68 26.46
C VAL A 48 21.52 24.23 25.97
N ASP A 49 22.54 23.94 25.14
CA ASP A 49 23.43 22.78 25.17
C ASP A 49 22.99 21.53 25.96
N GLY A 50 22.86 20.42 25.23
CA GLY A 50 22.64 19.10 25.80
C GLY A 50 22.67 18.05 24.70
N ASP A 51 23.83 17.41 24.54
CA ASP A 51 24.00 16.16 23.81
C ASP A 51 22.93 15.15 24.26
N ALA A 52 21.91 14.98 23.43
CA ALA A 52 20.98 13.88 23.53
C ALA A 52 20.81 13.35 22.12
N LYS A 53 21.70 12.41 21.78
CA LYS A 53 21.41 11.35 20.82
C LYS A 53 20.01 10.82 21.16
N SER A 54 19.00 11.31 20.42
CA SER A 54 17.61 10.97 20.63
C SER A 54 17.54 9.44 20.66
N PRO A 55 17.06 8.83 21.76
CA PRO A 55 16.85 7.39 21.76
C PRO A 55 15.84 7.16 20.66
N GLY A 56 16.28 6.46 19.61
CA GLY A 56 15.47 6.19 18.44
C GLY A 56 14.17 5.59 18.90
N VAL A 57 13.14 6.44 18.98
CA VAL A 57 11.76 6.00 19.11
C VAL A 57 11.53 5.32 17.78
N MET A 58 11.71 4.01 17.78
CA MET A 58 11.21 3.13 16.74
C MET A 58 9.71 3.38 16.77
N ARG A 59 9.26 4.38 15.98
CA ARG A 59 7.84 4.67 15.79
C ARG A 59 7.26 3.32 15.40
N ALA A 60 6.35 2.80 16.23
CA ALA A 60 5.59 1.63 15.86
C ALA A 60 5.03 1.91 14.46
N SER A 61 5.46 1.12 13.48
CA SER A 61 5.06 1.34 12.10
C SER A 61 3.55 1.12 12.03
N ASP A 62 2.84 2.12 11.56
CA ASP A 62 1.38 2.12 11.49
C ASP A 62 0.96 1.15 10.37
N TRP A 63 0.05 0.20 10.68
CA TRP A 63 -0.35 -0.86 9.75
C TRP A 63 -0.79 -0.35 8.37
N PHE A 64 -1.35 0.85 8.31
CA PHE A 64 -1.80 1.45 7.07
C PHE A 64 -0.63 1.98 6.23
N GLU A 65 0.38 2.58 6.87
CA GLU A 65 1.55 3.15 6.16
C GLU A 65 2.39 2.10 5.42
N ASP A 66 2.38 0.86 5.91
CA ASP A 66 3.02 -0.32 5.32
C ASP A 66 2.09 -1.16 4.44
N SER A 67 0.79 -0.83 4.43
CA SER A 67 -0.19 -1.54 3.61
C SER A 67 -0.16 -1.09 2.16
N PHE A 68 -0.65 -1.95 1.25
CA PHE A 68 -0.86 -1.59 -0.15
C PHE A 68 -1.90 -0.47 -0.33
N LEU A 69 -2.71 -0.17 0.69
CA LEU A 69 -3.78 0.83 0.63
C LEU A 69 -3.24 2.23 0.34
N VAL A 70 -2.03 2.56 0.83
CA VAL A 70 -1.40 3.86 0.56
C VAL A 70 -1.20 4.05 -0.94
N GLY A 71 -0.60 3.06 -1.62
CA GLY A 71 -0.37 3.09 -3.06
C GLY A 71 -1.68 3.08 -3.85
N SER A 72 -2.66 2.27 -3.44
CA SER A 72 -3.98 2.22 -4.06
C SER A 72 -4.70 3.56 -3.99
N ILE A 73 -4.70 4.23 -2.83
CA ILE A 73 -5.33 5.54 -2.69
C ILE A 73 -4.54 6.60 -3.46
N ALA A 74 -3.21 6.55 -3.42
CA ALA A 74 -2.36 7.47 -4.18
C ALA A 74 -2.61 7.40 -5.69
N SER A 75 -2.88 6.19 -6.21
CA SER A 75 -3.20 5.98 -7.63
C SER A 75 -4.47 6.70 -8.10
N LEU A 76 -5.32 7.17 -7.17
CA LEU A 76 -6.50 8.00 -7.46
C LEU A 76 -6.17 9.48 -7.73
N GLY A 77 -4.89 9.83 -7.88
CA GLY A 77 -4.43 11.19 -8.22
C GLY A 77 -3.92 12.01 -7.03
N VAL A 78 -3.66 11.38 -5.88
CA VAL A 78 -3.08 12.04 -4.70
C VAL A 78 -1.68 11.49 -4.41
N GLY A 79 -0.77 12.31 -3.89
CA GLY A 79 0.59 11.83 -3.57
C GLY A 79 0.62 10.93 -2.33
N GLU A 80 1.44 9.87 -2.33
CA GLU A 80 1.58 8.98 -1.16
C GLU A 80 1.96 9.72 0.13
N ARG A 81 2.87 10.70 0.05
CA ARG A 81 3.25 11.54 1.20
C ARG A 81 2.05 12.28 1.78
N PHE A 82 1.17 12.80 0.92
CA PHE A 82 -0.05 13.47 1.33
C PHE A 82 -1.01 12.48 2.00
N VAL A 83 -1.17 11.27 1.45
CA VAL A 83 -1.99 10.21 2.07
C VAL A 83 -1.47 9.87 3.47
N LYS A 84 -0.17 9.62 3.63
CA LYS A 84 0.44 9.32 4.93
C LYS A 84 0.31 10.49 5.91
N GLN A 85 0.52 11.72 5.45
CA GLN A 85 0.32 12.91 6.28
C GLN A 85 -1.14 13.02 6.75
N LYS A 86 -2.11 12.89 5.85
CA LYS A 86 -3.53 12.96 6.21
C LYS A 86 -3.94 11.80 7.11
N TRP A 87 -3.35 10.62 6.93
CA TRP A 87 -3.55 9.49 7.83
C TRP A 87 -2.97 9.77 9.23
N SER A 88 -1.81 10.41 9.34
CA SER A 88 -1.16 10.71 10.63
C SER A 88 -1.99 11.61 11.55
N ILE A 89 -2.89 12.44 10.99
CA ILE A 89 -3.78 13.32 11.76
C ILE A 89 -5.11 12.65 12.16
N VAL A 90 -5.40 11.46 11.64
CA VAL A 90 -6.63 10.73 11.95
C VAL A 90 -6.56 10.22 13.40
N ALA A 91 -7.65 10.40 14.14
CA ALA A 91 -7.78 9.92 15.52
C ALA A 91 -7.56 8.40 15.63
N VAL A 92 -6.88 7.97 16.69
CA VAL A 92 -6.45 6.58 16.90
C VAL A 92 -7.64 5.61 16.92
N GLU A 93 -8.78 6.01 17.49
CA GLU A 93 -10.01 5.21 17.54
C GLU A 93 -10.57 4.95 16.14
N THR A 94 -10.45 5.95 15.25
CA THR A 94 -10.84 5.81 13.85
C THR A 94 -9.87 4.91 13.10
N LYS A 95 -8.56 5.05 13.32
CA LYS A 95 -7.56 4.16 12.73
C LYS A 95 -7.78 2.71 13.13
N LYS A 96 -8.02 2.44 14.42
CA LYS A 96 -8.32 1.11 14.95
C LYS A 96 -9.56 0.50 14.32
N ARG A 97 -10.65 1.27 14.21
CA ARG A 97 -11.89 0.81 13.53
C ARG A 97 -11.64 0.44 12.07
N MET A 98 -10.77 1.16 11.36
CA MET A 98 -10.42 0.82 9.98
C MET A 98 -9.53 -0.43 9.91
N GLU A 99 -8.61 -0.61 10.86
CA GLU A 99 -7.78 -1.83 10.96
C GLU A 99 -8.63 -3.09 11.16
N GLU A 100 -9.61 -3.03 12.05
CA GLU A 100 -10.52 -4.15 12.31
C GLU A 100 -11.34 -4.50 11.07
N LYS A 101 -11.85 -3.50 10.35
CA LYS A 101 -12.54 -3.70 9.06
C LYS A 101 -11.61 -4.32 8.02
N TRP A 102 -10.36 -3.85 7.96
CA TRP A 102 -9.36 -4.36 7.03
C TRP A 102 -9.07 -5.84 7.29
N LYS A 103 -8.83 -6.22 8.55
CA LYS A 103 -8.61 -7.62 8.95
C LYS A 103 -9.83 -8.51 8.65
N LEU A 104 -11.04 -8.01 8.87
CA LEU A 104 -12.26 -8.74 8.51
C LEU A 104 -12.37 -8.98 7.00
N LEU A 105 -12.02 -7.99 6.17
CA LEU A 105 -12.00 -8.15 4.72
C LEU A 105 -10.96 -9.18 4.29
N GLN A 106 -9.75 -9.15 4.86
CA GLN A 106 -8.71 -10.14 4.58
C GLN A 106 -9.16 -11.56 4.97
N ALA A 107 -9.82 -11.73 6.12
CA ALA A 107 -10.35 -13.03 6.54
C ALA A 107 -11.38 -13.58 5.53
N LYS A 108 -12.29 -12.73 5.05
CA LYS A 108 -13.28 -13.12 4.01
C LYS A 108 -12.64 -13.44 2.67
N GLU A 109 -11.59 -12.70 2.28
CA GLU A 109 -10.83 -13.00 1.07
C GLU A 109 -10.17 -14.37 1.16
N MET A 110 -9.58 -14.72 2.32
CA MET A 110 -9.00 -16.05 2.55
C MET A 110 -10.04 -17.16 2.55
N GLU A 111 -11.21 -16.94 3.17
CA GLU A 111 -12.34 -17.88 3.11
C GLU A 111 -12.77 -18.14 1.66
N LEU A 112 -12.89 -17.09 0.84
CA LEU A 112 -13.24 -17.22 -0.58
C LEU A 112 -12.15 -17.96 -1.37
N VAL A 113 -10.87 -17.72 -1.09
CA VAL A 113 -9.75 -18.44 -1.72
C VAL A 113 -9.79 -19.93 -1.38
N LEU A 114 -10.11 -20.28 -0.13
CA LEU A 114 -10.28 -21.68 0.29
C LEU A 114 -11.44 -22.35 -0.46
N GLN A 115 -12.62 -21.70 -0.48
CA GLN A 115 -13.78 -22.20 -1.23
C GLN A 115 -13.46 -22.42 -2.72
N LYS A 116 -12.77 -21.46 -3.36
CA LYS A 116 -12.32 -21.62 -4.75
C LYS A 116 -11.33 -22.76 -4.92
N THR A 117 -10.45 -22.98 -3.95
CA THR A 117 -9.46 -24.07 -3.99
C THR A 117 -10.13 -25.43 -3.87
N ASP A 118 -11.11 -25.56 -2.99
CA ASP A 118 -11.89 -26.80 -2.85
C ASP A 118 -12.70 -27.08 -4.11
N PHE A 119 -13.32 -26.05 -4.70
CA PHE A 119 -14.01 -26.20 -5.98
C PHE A 119 -13.05 -26.63 -7.11
N MET A 120 -11.86 -26.03 -7.20
CA MET A 120 -10.85 -26.43 -8.20
C MET A 120 -10.40 -27.90 -7.99
N ARG A 121 -10.28 -28.35 -6.74
CA ARG A 121 -9.98 -29.75 -6.41
C ARG A 121 -11.10 -30.68 -6.87
N GLU A 122 -12.35 -30.32 -6.61
CA GLU A 122 -13.52 -31.09 -7.04
C GLU A 122 -13.57 -31.24 -8.57
N VAL A 123 -13.41 -30.13 -9.30
CA VAL A 123 -13.31 -30.13 -10.77
C VAL A 123 -12.16 -31.03 -11.24
N GLY A 124 -11.00 -30.95 -10.57
CA GLY A 124 -9.86 -31.81 -10.85
C GLY A 124 -10.16 -33.31 -10.66
N SER A 125 -10.90 -33.67 -9.61
CA SER A 125 -11.33 -35.07 -9.36
C SER A 125 -12.24 -35.57 -10.48
N VAL A 126 -13.24 -34.78 -10.86
CA VAL A 126 -14.17 -35.14 -11.94
C VAL A 126 -13.44 -35.37 -13.26
N ILE A 127 -12.44 -34.53 -13.59
CA ILE A 127 -11.62 -34.71 -14.80
C ILE A 127 -10.78 -36.00 -14.72
N ALA A 128 -10.17 -36.26 -13.57
CA ALA A 128 -9.34 -37.45 -13.37
C ALA A 128 -10.16 -38.75 -13.43
N GLU A 129 -11.39 -38.75 -12.91
CA GLU A 129 -12.32 -39.89 -12.99
C GLU A 129 -12.85 -40.14 -14.42
N ALA A 130 -12.91 -39.09 -15.25
CA ALA A 130 -13.33 -39.18 -16.64
C ALA A 130 -12.19 -39.55 -17.62
N SER A 131 -10.95 -39.67 -17.13
CA SER A 131 -9.74 -40.00 -17.91
C SER A 131 -9.40 -41.49 -17.81
#